data_AF-A0A1V5HCI3-F1
#
_entry.id   AF-A0A1V5HCI3-F1
#
_cell.length_a   1.000
_cell.length_b   1.000
_cell.length_c   1.000
_cell.angle_alpha   90.00
_cell.angle_beta   90.00
_cell.angle_gamma   90.00
#
_symmetry.space_group_name_H-M   'P 1'
#
loop_
_entity.id
_entity.type
_entity.pdbx_description
1 polymer ?
#
loop_
_entity_poly.entity_id
_entity_poly.type
_entity_poly.pdbx_seq_one_letter_code
_entity_poly.pdbx_strand_id
1 'polypeptide(L)'
;MPTDQGPDDVIARYLGGEIGAMNAQLPKARKTLTELLHEEHPRVVCLDGSEHSFKIDELKFLASILDDRERNELLLPMIIEVHSGRSELVVRSRRGVEAKVLARVLDMPVSVEKTGIRIYRSQLGSVRRALKTATQYVFTL
;
A
#
# COMPACT_ATOMS: atom_id res chain seq x y z
N MET A 1 -4.34 17.03 -16.09
CA MET A 1 -5.35 17.42 -15.08
C MET A 1 -5.15 16.52 -13.88
N PRO A 2 -5.12 17.03 -12.63
CA PRO A 2 -5.12 16.13 -11.49
C PRO A 2 -6.48 15.43 -11.50
N THR A 3 -6.47 14.12 -11.75
CA THR A 3 -7.66 13.28 -11.66
C THR A 3 -8.13 13.37 -10.22
N ASP A 4 -9.29 13.99 -9.99
CA ASP A 4 -9.97 14.00 -8.70
C ASP A 4 -10.44 12.57 -8.41
N GLN A 5 -9.50 11.73 -7.97
CA GLN A 5 -9.78 10.44 -7.38
C GLN A 5 -10.46 10.76 -6.04
N GLY A 6 -11.77 10.54 -5.97
CA GLY A 6 -12.55 10.70 -4.74
C GLY A 6 -11.89 9.98 -3.56
N PRO A 7 -12.27 10.33 -2.31
CA PRO A 7 -11.62 9.83 -1.11
C PRO A 7 -11.53 8.30 -1.15
N ASP A 8 -10.35 7.78 -0.87
CA ASP A 8 -10.13 6.35 -0.86
C ASP A 8 -10.97 5.70 0.25
N ASP A 9 -12.04 5.01 -0.13
CA ASP A 9 -12.98 4.36 0.81
C ASP A 9 -12.28 3.44 1.82
N VAL A 10 -11.11 2.89 1.45
CA VAL A 10 -10.31 2.05 2.36
C VAL A 10 -9.69 2.92 3.45
N ILE A 11 -9.14 4.08 3.08
CA ILE A 11 -8.54 5.03 4.03
C ILE A 11 -9.58 5.63 4.97
N ALA A 12 -10.78 5.93 4.45
CA ALA A 12 -11.87 6.48 5.25
C ALA A 12 -12.22 5.62 6.48
N ARG A 13 -12.01 4.30 6.41
CA ARG A 13 -12.27 3.36 7.52
C ARG A 13 -11.31 3.52 8.69
N TYR A 14 -10.16 4.15 8.48
CA TYR A 14 -9.12 4.31 9.50
C TYR A 14 -9.13 5.69 10.17
N LEU A 15 -10.07 6.54 9.77
CA LEU A 15 -10.21 7.92 10.26
C LEU A 15 -11.09 8.05 11.51
N GLY A 16 -11.78 6.98 11.93
CA GLY A 16 -12.70 6.99 13.07
C GLY A 16 -12.04 6.63 14.40
N GLY A 17 -12.46 7.32 15.48
CA GLY A 17 -12.08 6.98 16.86
C GLY A 17 -10.68 7.47 17.30
N GLU A 18 -10.23 7.00 18.46
CA GLU A 18 -8.97 7.43 19.09
C GLU A 18 -7.71 7.10 18.27
N ILE A 19 -7.79 6.13 17.36
CA ILE A 19 -6.67 5.73 16.47
C ILE A 19 -6.52 6.67 15.26
N GLY A 20 -7.52 7.49 14.92
CA GLY A 20 -7.46 8.39 13.76
C GLY A 20 -6.23 9.32 13.77
N ALA A 21 -5.81 9.78 14.95
CA ALA A 21 -4.60 10.59 15.12
C ALA A 21 -3.31 9.83 14.79
N MET A 22 -3.24 8.52 15.09
CA MET A 22 -2.10 7.67 14.74
C MET A 22 -1.99 7.42 13.24
N ASN A 23 -3.11 7.52 12.53
CA ASN A 23 -3.24 7.28 11.09
C ASN A 23 -3.27 8.58 10.26
N ALA A 24 -2.96 9.74 10.85
CA ALA A 24 -2.99 11.04 10.17
C ALA A 24 -2.02 11.14 8.97
N GLN A 25 -0.96 10.31 8.97
CA GLN A 25 -0.01 10.23 7.85
C GLN A 25 -0.49 9.36 6.69
N LEU A 26 -1.72 8.83 6.72
CA LEU A 26 -2.24 8.07 5.59
C LEU A 26 -2.50 8.95 4.37
N PRO A 27 -2.35 8.40 3.15
CA PRO A 27 -2.61 9.12 1.92
C PRO A 27 -4.07 9.54 1.86
N LYS A 28 -4.33 10.82 1.58
CA LYS A 28 -5.68 11.34 1.32
C LYS A 28 -6.30 10.68 0.08
N ALA A 29 -5.47 10.48 -0.94
CA ALA A 29 -5.78 9.72 -2.14
C ALA A 29 -4.54 8.93 -2.56
N ARG A 30 -4.74 7.65 -2.89
CA ARG A 30 -3.69 6.81 -3.48
C ARG A 30 -3.66 6.99 -4.99
N LYS A 31 -2.50 6.77 -5.59
CA LYS A 31 -2.30 6.79 -7.05
C LYS A 31 -1.96 5.40 -7.56
N THR A 32 -2.27 5.14 -8.82
CA THR A 32 -1.84 3.92 -9.50
C THR A 32 -0.33 3.93 -9.72
N LEU A 33 0.25 2.74 -9.86
CA LEU A 33 1.67 2.61 -10.24
C LEU A 33 1.93 3.30 -11.59
N THR A 34 1.01 3.19 -12.56
CA THR A 34 1.12 3.90 -13.84
C THR A 34 1.23 5.41 -13.66
N GLU A 35 0.35 6.02 -12.86
CA GLU A 35 0.40 7.48 -12.62
C GLU A 35 1.74 7.88 -11.99
N LEU A 36 2.19 7.14 -10.97
CA LEU A 36 3.44 7.43 -10.27
C LEU A 36 4.68 7.27 -11.16
N LEU A 37 4.68 6.35 -12.13
CA LEU A 37 5.79 6.18 -13.08
C LEU A 37 5.93 7.34 -14.08
N HIS A 38 4.85 8.10 -14.31
CA HIS A 38 4.86 9.26 -15.22
C HIS A 38 5.16 10.57 -14.49
N GLU A 39 5.28 10.56 -13.17
CA GLU A 39 5.65 11.73 -12.38
C GLU A 39 7.17 11.89 -12.30
N GLU A 40 7.66 13.11 -12.52
CA GLU A 40 9.08 13.45 -12.29
C GLU A 40 9.48 13.23 -10.82
N HIS A 41 8.56 13.53 -9.91
CA HIS A 41 8.72 13.38 -8.46
C HIS A 41 7.50 12.63 -7.87
N PRO A 42 7.51 11.29 -7.90
CA PRO A 42 6.36 10.47 -7.53
C PRO A 42 6.00 10.66 -6.06
N ARG A 43 4.77 11.14 -5.80
CA ARG A 43 4.30 11.41 -4.43
C ARG A 43 2.79 11.39 -4.27
N VAL A 44 2.34 11.24 -3.03
CA VAL A 44 0.94 11.42 -2.61
C VAL A 44 0.85 12.39 -1.43
N VAL A 45 -0.29 13.06 -1.31
CA VAL A 45 -0.59 13.96 -0.18
C VAL A 45 -1.30 13.17 0.91
N CYS A 46 -0.86 13.34 2.15
CA CYS A 46 -1.42 12.69 3.33
C CYS A 46 -2.55 13.54 3.94
N LEU A 47 -3.32 12.94 4.86
CA LEU A 47 -4.45 13.62 5.51
C LEU A 47 -4.02 14.80 6.38
N ASP A 48 -2.83 14.72 6.97
CA ASP A 48 -2.20 15.82 7.74
C ASP A 48 -1.60 16.93 6.86
N GLY A 49 -1.72 16.81 5.53
CA GLY A 49 -1.17 17.76 4.56
C GLY A 49 0.31 17.55 4.22
N SER A 50 0.98 16.57 4.85
CA SER A 50 2.34 16.19 4.48
C SER A 50 2.38 15.48 3.12
N GLU A 51 3.56 15.41 2.50
CA GLU A 51 3.78 14.64 1.28
C GLU A 51 4.55 13.35 1.58
N HIS A 52 4.09 12.24 1.00
CA HIS A 52 4.80 10.96 1.00
C HIS A 52 5.40 10.72 -0.38
N SER A 53 6.73 10.73 -0.46
CA SER A 53 7.48 10.48 -1.69
C SER A 53 7.84 9.01 -1.84
N PHE A 54 7.83 8.52 -3.09
CA PHE A 54 8.21 7.15 -3.40
C PHE A 54 9.63 7.08 -3.97
N LYS A 55 10.33 5.99 -3.65
CA LYS A 55 11.58 5.66 -4.32
C LYS A 55 11.30 5.14 -5.73
N ILE A 56 11.95 5.76 -6.71
CA ILE A 56 11.84 5.38 -8.12
C ILE A 56 12.21 3.90 -8.34
N ASP A 57 13.24 3.41 -7.65
CA ASP A 57 13.68 2.01 -7.79
C ASP A 57 12.62 1.00 -7.32
N GLU A 58 11.84 1.34 -6.28
CA GLU A 58 10.73 0.50 -5.82
C GLU A 58 9.61 0.48 -6.88
N LEU A 59 9.28 1.63 -7.48
CA LEU A 59 8.29 1.71 -8.55
C LEU A 59 8.73 0.94 -9.80
N LYS A 60 10.00 1.06 -10.20
CA LYS A 60 10.57 0.31 -11.34
C LYS A 60 10.57 -1.19 -11.09
N PHE A 61 10.89 -1.62 -9.87
CA PHE A 61 10.79 -3.03 -9.49
C PHE A 61 9.35 -3.54 -9.62
N LEU A 62 8.36 -2.80 -9.09
CA LEU A 62 6.95 -3.16 -9.24
C LEU A 62 6.55 -3.22 -10.72
N ALA A 63 7.00 -2.26 -11.54
CA ALA A 63 6.76 -2.26 -12.97
C ALA A 63 7.36 -3.50 -13.66
N SER A 64 8.54 -3.96 -13.24
CA SER A 64 9.17 -5.13 -13.86
C SER A 64 8.44 -6.46 -13.62
N ILE A 65 7.63 -6.54 -12.56
CA ILE A 65 6.90 -7.78 -12.20
C ILE A 65 5.41 -7.73 -12.57
N LEU A 66 4.89 -6.56 -12.96
CA LEU A 66 3.49 -6.32 -13.28
C LEU A 66 3.29 -5.95 -14.76
N ASP A 67 2.21 -6.46 -15.35
CA ASP A 67 1.76 -6.04 -16.68
C ASP A 67 1.05 -4.67 -16.66
N ASP A 68 0.75 -4.11 -17.82
CA ASP A 68 0.17 -2.77 -17.94
C ASP A 68 -1.23 -2.66 -17.30
N ARG A 69 -2.01 -3.74 -17.30
CA ARG A 69 -3.31 -3.74 -16.63
C ARG A 69 -3.12 -3.71 -15.12
N GLU A 70 -2.26 -4.57 -14.60
CA GLU A 70 -1.93 -4.65 -13.18
C GLU A 70 -1.32 -3.33 -12.66
N ARG A 71 -0.48 -2.64 -13.45
CA ARG A 71 0.08 -1.33 -13.10
C ARG A 71 -1.00 -0.25 -12.93
N ASN A 72 -2.06 -0.31 -13.74
CA ASN A 72 -3.22 0.58 -13.61
C ASN A 72 -4.17 0.19 -12.48
N GLU A 73 -4.03 -1.01 -11.92
CA GLU A 73 -4.85 -1.51 -10.82
C GLU A 73 -4.18 -1.34 -9.44
N LEU A 74 -2.84 -1.41 -9.37
CA LEU A 74 -2.10 -1.30 -8.12
C LEU A 74 -2.09 0.14 -7.58
N LEU A 75 -2.80 0.37 -6.47
CA LEU A 75 -2.80 1.63 -5.74
C LEU A 75 -1.67 1.67 -4.70
N LEU A 76 -0.92 2.78 -4.67
CA LEU A 76 0.19 2.99 -3.76
C LEU A 76 -0.03 4.18 -2.79
N PRO A 77 0.49 4.08 -1.54
CA PRO A 77 1.14 2.90 -0.97
C PRO A 77 0.18 1.74 -0.71
N MET A 78 0.69 0.50 -0.74
CA MET A 78 -0.05 -0.67 -0.29
C MET A 78 -0.25 -0.60 1.22
N ILE A 79 -1.49 -0.82 1.67
CA ILE A 79 -1.87 -0.67 3.08
C ILE A 79 -1.73 -2.01 3.81
N ILE A 80 -0.90 -2.02 4.86
CA ILE A 80 -0.67 -3.15 5.75
C ILE A 80 -1.35 -2.85 7.08
N GLU A 81 -2.42 -3.58 7.37
CA GLU A 81 -3.11 -3.49 8.66
C GLU A 81 -2.38 -4.27 9.74
N VAL A 82 -2.13 -3.59 10.84
CA VAL A 82 -1.60 -4.13 12.08
C VAL A 82 -2.76 -4.18 13.08
N HIS A 83 -3.27 -5.39 13.32
CA HIS A 83 -4.32 -5.61 14.33
C HIS A 83 -3.69 -5.74 15.71
N SER A 84 -4.20 -4.97 16.67
CA SER A 84 -3.80 -5.07 18.07
C SER A 84 -4.10 -6.48 18.62
N GLY A 85 -3.13 -7.09 19.30
CA GLY A 85 -3.29 -8.43 19.89
C GLY A 85 -3.14 -9.62 18.93
N ARG A 86 -2.87 -9.40 17.63
CA ARG A 86 -2.55 -10.47 16.68
C ARG A 86 -1.09 -10.39 16.20
N SER A 87 -0.48 -11.55 15.99
CA SER A 87 0.84 -11.67 15.35
C SER A 87 0.77 -11.52 13.83
N GLU A 88 -0.44 -11.59 13.28
CA GLU A 88 -0.73 -11.54 11.85
C GLU A 88 -0.98 -10.11 11.39
N LEU A 89 -0.53 -9.80 10.18
CA LEU A 89 -0.82 -8.56 9.48
C LEU A 89 -1.61 -8.87 8.22
N VAL A 90 -2.46 -7.93 7.81
CA VAL A 90 -3.29 -8.09 6.62
C VAL A 90 -2.95 -6.99 5.63
N VAL A 91 -2.42 -7.36 4.47
CA VAL A 91 -2.28 -6.43 3.35
C VAL A 91 -3.60 -6.36 2.62
N ARG A 92 -4.21 -5.19 2.57
CA ARG A 92 -5.49 -5.02 1.88
C ARG A 92 -5.29 -5.16 0.39
N SER A 93 -6.12 -6.01 -0.20
CA SER A 93 -6.10 -6.32 -1.63
C SER A 93 -7.52 -6.24 -2.16
N ARG A 94 -7.82 -5.17 -2.91
CA ARG A 94 -9.13 -5.01 -3.55
C ARG A 94 -9.17 -5.68 -4.93
N ARG A 95 -8.03 -5.67 -5.64
CA ARG A 95 -7.93 -6.11 -7.03
C ARG A 95 -7.06 -7.36 -7.21
N GLY A 96 -6.36 -7.81 -6.16
CA GLY A 96 -5.58 -9.05 -6.17
C GLY A 96 -4.12 -8.86 -6.62
N VAL A 97 -3.80 -7.71 -7.23
CA VAL A 97 -2.45 -7.41 -7.73
C VAL A 97 -1.42 -7.41 -6.59
N GLU A 98 -1.82 -6.98 -5.40
CA GLU A 98 -0.99 -6.97 -4.20
C GLU A 98 -0.48 -8.39 -3.85
N ALA A 99 -1.26 -9.43 -4.13
CA ALA A 99 -0.87 -10.82 -3.85
C ALA A 99 0.30 -11.25 -4.72
N LYS A 100 0.29 -10.87 -5.99
CA LYS A 100 1.39 -11.13 -6.94
C LYS A 100 2.66 -10.41 -6.51
N VAL A 101 2.53 -9.14 -6.11
CA VAL A 101 3.66 -8.35 -5.60
C VAL A 101 4.27 -9.01 -4.37
N LEU A 102 3.46 -9.35 -3.37
CA LEU A 102 3.95 -9.96 -2.14
C LEU A 102 4.55 -11.36 -2.37
N ALA A 103 3.95 -12.17 -3.24
CA ALA A 103 4.50 -13.48 -3.58
C ALA A 103 5.90 -13.37 -4.21
N ARG A 104 6.12 -12.36 -5.05
CA ARG A 104 7.44 -12.07 -5.64
C ARG A 104 8.44 -11.52 -4.63
N VAL A 105 8.01 -10.63 -3.73
CA VAL A 105 8.88 -10.03 -2.71
C VAL A 105 9.29 -11.04 -1.63
N LEU A 106 8.40 -11.97 -1.28
CA LEU A 106 8.62 -12.98 -0.26
C LEU A 106 9.21 -14.28 -0.81
N ASP A 107 9.29 -14.42 -2.13
CA ASP A 107 9.71 -15.63 -2.84
C ASP A 107 8.96 -16.89 -2.36
N MET A 108 7.66 -16.73 -2.10
CA MET A 108 6.79 -17.82 -1.64
C MET A 108 5.32 -17.52 -1.98
N PRO A 109 4.46 -18.55 -2.06
CA PRO A 109 3.02 -18.35 -2.19
C PRO A 109 2.46 -17.59 -0.98
N VAL A 110 1.50 -16.70 -1.22
CA VAL A 110 0.80 -15.95 -0.17
C VAL A 110 -0.65 -16.40 -0.06
N SER A 111 -1.16 -16.43 1.17
CA SER A 111 -2.56 -16.80 1.44
C SER A 111 -3.46 -15.59 1.20
N VAL A 112 -4.33 -15.70 0.19
CA VAL A 112 -5.35 -14.69 -0.11
C VAL A 112 -6.65 -15.05 0.60
N GLU A 113 -7.13 -14.16 1.45
CA GLU A 113 -8.41 -14.26 2.15
C GLU A 113 -9.39 -13.22 1.64
N LYS A 114 -10.67 -13.35 2.04
CA LYS A 114 -11.73 -12.39 1.66
C LYS A 114 -11.40 -10.94 2.03
N THR A 115 -10.58 -10.73 3.05
CA THR A 115 -10.23 -9.41 3.59
C THR A 115 -8.93 -8.84 3.01
N GLY A 116 -8.08 -9.67 2.39
CA GLY A 116 -6.73 -9.29 1.95
C GLY A 116 -5.75 -10.46 2.00
N ILE A 117 -4.45 -10.15 1.95
CA ILE A 117 -3.36 -11.14 2.00
C ILE A 117 -2.79 -11.19 3.41
N ARG A 118 -2.72 -12.38 4.00
CA ARG A 118 -2.13 -12.58 5.33
C ARG A 118 -0.61 -12.65 5.24
N ILE A 119 0.08 -11.84 6.04
CA ILE A 119 1.53 -11.89 6.22
C ILE A 119 1.88 -11.90 7.71
N TYR A 120 3.08 -12.37 8.03
CA TYR A 120 3.58 -12.49 9.41
C TYR A 120 4.69 -11.49 9.70
N ARG A 121 4.91 -11.19 10.98
CA ARG A 121 5.98 -10.26 11.43
C ARG A 121 7.36 -10.63 10.90
N SER A 122 7.67 -11.92 10.78
CA SER A 122 8.93 -12.42 10.21
C SER A 122 9.14 -12.00 8.74
N GLN A 123 8.06 -11.87 7.97
CA GLN A 123 8.09 -11.51 6.56
C GLN A 123 8.25 -10.00 6.32
N LEU A 124 7.98 -9.16 7.34
CA LEU A 124 8.06 -7.70 7.21
C LEU A 124 9.46 -7.21 6.88
N GLY A 125 10.50 -7.91 7.34
CA GLY A 125 11.88 -7.59 7.00
C GLY A 125 12.11 -7.62 5.49
N SER A 126 11.59 -8.64 4.80
CA SER A 126 11.70 -8.76 3.34
C SER A 126 10.87 -7.70 2.62
N VAL A 127 9.63 -7.47 3.07
CA VAL A 127 8.76 -6.42 2.49
C VAL A 127 9.40 -5.04 2.63
N ARG A 128 9.92 -4.67 3.81
CA ARG A 128 10.56 -3.36 4.02
C ARG A 128 11.87 -3.19 3.27
N ARG A 129 12.61 -4.27 3.03
CA ARG A 129 13.83 -4.20 2.21
C ARG A 129 13.50 -3.89 0.75
N ALA A 130 12.44 -4.48 0.23
CA ALA A 130 12.05 -4.31 -1.17
C ALA A 130 11.19 -3.05 -1.41
N LEU A 131 10.26 -2.74 -0.50
CA LEU A 131 9.17 -1.79 -0.70
C LEU A 131 8.99 -0.89 0.54
N LYS A 132 10.02 -0.13 0.90
CA LYS A 132 10.00 0.74 2.09
C LYS A 132 9.02 1.90 1.94
N THR A 133 8.95 2.50 0.76
CA THR A 133 8.10 3.67 0.45
C THR A 133 6.82 3.29 -0.28
N ALA A 134 6.78 2.14 -0.94
CA ALA A 134 5.58 1.62 -1.60
C ALA A 134 4.61 0.88 -0.65
N THR A 135 4.92 0.80 0.65
CA THR A 135 4.04 0.21 1.68
C THR A 135 3.84 1.17 2.85
N GLN A 136 2.69 1.08 3.50
CA GLN A 136 2.40 1.87 4.70
C GLN A 136 1.59 1.05 5.72
N TYR A 137 1.91 1.25 7.00
CA TYR A 137 1.22 0.58 8.09
C TYR A 137 0.02 1.39 8.56
N VAL A 138 -1.05 0.68 8.87
CA VAL A 138 -2.25 1.21 9.52
C VAL A 138 -2.49 0.42 10.78
N PHE A 139 -2.72 1.12 11.88
CA PHE A 139 -3.11 0.47 13.13
C PHE A 139 -4.63 0.40 13.20
N THR A 140 -5.12 -0.76 13.64
CA THR A 140 -6.54 -1.01 13.90
C THR A 140 -6.72 -1.67 15.26
N LEU A 141 -7.87 -1.40 15.90
CA LEU A 141 -8.29 -2.06 17.14
C LEU A 141 -8.79 -3.49 16.86
#